data_AF-A0A6N0NRW4-F1
#
_entry.id   AF-A0A6N0NRW4-F1
#
_cell.length_a   1.000
_cell.length_b   1.000
_cell.length_c   1.000
_cell.angle_alpha   90.00
_cell.angle_beta   90.00
_cell.angle_gamma   90.00
#
_symmetry.space_group_name_H-M   'P 1'
#
loop_
_entity.id
_entity.type
_entity.pdbx_description
1 polymer ?
#
loop_
_entity_poly.entity_id
_entity_poly.type
_entity_poly.pdbx_seq_one_letter_code
_entity_poly.pdbx_strand_id
1 'polypeptide(L)'
;MRGSLIIALGIALLSLSAVSITQHVTMNQVLVKPFSILVPSTAQGEIQVEENASNVTVYVEVIHNGVGSVEPLPLVLPLSQGNWTLIPYSETYAEVVSKVVNQTEQLKCGNVTVQKVVNQTVEKVSGKVNVPIYVKIDIYRMRLVVNPELVGGVGVGALIVGGILLSGEKVLKH
;
A
#
# COMPACT_ATOMS: atom_id res chain seq x y z
N MET A 1 6.14 -1.11 50.08
CA MET A 1 4.96 -0.76 49.24
C MET A 1 5.37 -0.19 47.88
N ARG A 2 6.55 0.43 47.76
CA ARG A 2 6.97 1.06 46.49
C ARG A 2 7.42 0.02 45.46
N GLY A 3 8.09 -1.04 45.89
CA GLY A 3 8.53 -2.12 44.99
C GLY A 3 7.38 -2.90 44.34
N SER A 4 6.28 -3.16 45.07
CA SER A 4 5.10 -3.87 44.52
C SER A 4 4.38 -3.08 43.44
N LEU A 5 4.33 -1.75 43.56
CA LEU A 5 3.74 -0.87 42.54
C LEU A 5 4.57 -0.90 41.25
N ILE A 6 5.89 -0.82 41.36
CA ILE A 6 6.80 -0.84 40.20
C ILE A 6 6.72 -2.19 39.49
N ILE A 7 6.60 -3.30 40.22
CA ILE A 7 6.37 -4.61 39.62
C ILE A 7 5.04 -4.65 38.86
N ALA A 8 3.94 -4.17 39.46
CA ALA A 8 2.65 -4.13 38.80
C ALA A 8 2.69 -3.31 37.50
N LEU A 9 3.41 -2.18 37.51
CA LEU A 9 3.67 -1.38 36.31
C LEU A 9 4.48 -2.16 35.27
N GLY A 10 5.51 -2.88 35.68
CA GLY A 10 6.32 -3.74 34.80
C GLY A 10 5.49 -4.82 34.11
N ILE A 11 4.62 -5.51 34.85
CA ILE A 11 3.69 -6.51 34.30
C ILE A 11 2.72 -5.87 33.30
N ALA A 12 2.15 -4.70 33.64
CA ALA A 12 1.23 -3.99 32.76
C ALA A 12 1.91 -3.59 31.43
N LEU A 13 3.13 -3.04 31.48
CA LEU A 13 3.88 -2.66 30.28
C LEU A 13 4.25 -3.89 29.42
N LEU A 14 4.65 -4.99 30.04
CA LEU A 14 4.93 -6.23 29.32
C LEU A 14 3.68 -6.76 28.63
N SER A 15 2.55 -6.79 29.32
CA SER A 15 1.28 -7.21 28.71
C SER A 15 0.90 -6.31 27.53
N LEU A 16 1.10 -5.00 27.66
CA LEU A 16 0.81 -4.04 26.59
C LEU A 16 1.74 -4.21 25.38
N SER A 17 3.01 -4.58 25.61
CA SER A 17 3.97 -4.85 24.53
C SER A 17 3.66 -6.12 23.74
N ALA A 18 3.03 -7.11 24.38
CA ALA A 18 2.72 -8.40 23.78
C ALA A 18 1.37 -8.41 23.04
N VAL A 19 0.43 -7.54 23.43
CA VAL A 19 -0.91 -7.53 22.84
C VAL A 19 -0.90 -6.82 21.48
N SER A 20 -1.37 -7.55 20.47
CA SER A 20 -1.72 -7.01 19.17
C SER A 20 -3.12 -7.46 18.78
N ILE A 21 -3.87 -6.59 18.14
CA ILE A 21 -5.19 -6.90 17.60
C ILE A 21 -4.98 -7.36 16.16
N THR A 22 -5.18 -8.65 15.91
CA THR A 22 -5.09 -9.28 14.58
C THR A 22 -6.47 -9.36 13.92
N GLN A 23 -7.24 -8.29 14.01
CA GLN A 23 -8.51 -8.22 13.30
C GLN A 23 -8.25 -7.71 11.88
N HIS A 24 -8.63 -8.52 10.90
CA HIS A 24 -8.56 -8.12 9.51
C HIS A 24 -9.62 -7.05 9.24
N VAL A 25 -9.17 -5.88 8.80
CA VAL A 25 -10.05 -4.80 8.33
C VAL A 25 -9.75 -4.57 6.86
N THR A 26 -10.75 -4.82 6.02
CA THR A 26 -10.68 -4.57 4.59
C THR A 26 -11.56 -3.39 4.24
N MET A 27 -11.02 -2.46 3.46
CA MET A 27 -11.76 -1.33 2.89
C MET A 27 -11.60 -1.31 1.38
N ASN A 28 -12.73 -1.30 0.67
CA ASN A 28 -12.76 -1.22 -0.79
C ASN A 28 -13.31 0.14 -1.21
N GLN A 29 -12.63 0.81 -2.14
CA GLN A 29 -12.99 2.12 -2.65
C GLN A 29 -12.78 2.16 -4.17
N VAL A 30 -13.72 2.77 -4.90
CA VAL A 30 -13.52 3.08 -6.31
C VAL A 30 -12.85 4.46 -6.42
N LEU A 31 -11.74 4.54 -7.12
CA LEU A 31 -10.93 5.73 -7.26
C LEU A 31 -11.38 6.56 -8.47
N VAL A 32 -12.40 7.40 -8.26
CA VAL A 32 -12.92 8.34 -9.28
C VAL A 32 -12.30 9.75 -9.11
N LYS A 33 -11.78 10.02 -7.92
CA LYS A 33 -11.18 11.30 -7.51
C LYS A 33 -10.01 11.01 -6.56
N PRO A 34 -9.12 11.99 -6.29
CA PRO A 34 -8.07 11.83 -5.31
C PRO A 34 -8.60 11.26 -4.00
N PHE A 35 -7.94 10.22 -3.51
CA PHE A 35 -8.30 9.52 -2.29
C PHE A 35 -7.13 9.55 -1.33
N SER A 36 -7.35 10.07 -0.12
CA SER A 36 -6.31 10.17 0.90
C SER A 36 -6.68 9.40 2.15
N ILE A 37 -5.70 8.75 2.75
CA ILE A 37 -5.81 8.07 4.04
C ILE A 37 -4.62 8.41 4.93
N LEU A 38 -4.88 8.47 6.23
CA LEU A 38 -3.85 8.54 7.25
C LEU A 38 -3.70 7.16 7.90
N VAL A 39 -2.52 6.56 7.75
CA VAL A 39 -2.19 5.27 8.33
C VAL A 39 -1.50 5.48 9.67
N PRO A 40 -2.06 4.99 10.79
CA PRO A 40 -1.40 5.09 12.08
C PRO A 40 -0.17 4.19 12.13
N SER A 41 0.83 4.57 12.92
CA SER A 41 2.08 3.83 13.10
C SER A 41 1.93 2.43 13.69
N THR A 42 0.75 2.14 14.24
CA THR A 42 0.39 0.84 14.81
C THR A 42 -0.19 -0.13 13.80
N ALA A 43 -0.62 0.33 12.62
CA ALA A 43 -1.24 -0.52 11.60
C ALA A 43 -0.20 -1.17 10.68
N GLN A 44 -0.47 -2.40 10.29
CA GLN A 44 0.28 -3.15 9.29
C GLN A 44 -0.71 -3.73 8.28
N GLY A 45 -0.41 -3.52 7.01
CA GLY A 45 -1.33 -3.83 5.93
C GLY A 45 -0.70 -3.69 4.56
N GLU A 46 -1.56 -3.67 3.55
CA GLU A 46 -1.21 -3.39 2.16
C GLU A 46 -2.34 -2.64 1.44
N ILE A 47 -1.96 -1.92 0.39
CA ILE A 47 -2.86 -1.30 -0.58
C ILE A 47 -2.72 -2.08 -1.88
N GLN A 48 -3.81 -2.61 -2.39
CA GLN A 48 -3.93 -3.21 -3.71
C GLN A 48 -4.74 -2.26 -4.59
N VAL A 49 -4.24 -1.94 -5.78
CA VAL A 49 -4.89 -1.06 -6.75
C VAL A 49 -4.96 -1.78 -8.09
N GLU A 50 -6.16 -1.89 -8.65
CA GLU A 50 -6.42 -2.72 -9.82
C GLU A 50 -7.46 -2.04 -10.74
N GLU A 51 -7.30 -2.19 -12.04
CA GLU A 51 -8.31 -1.87 -13.04
C GLU A 51 -9.00 -3.15 -13.56
N ASN A 52 -10.22 -3.01 -14.06
CA ASN A 52 -10.96 -4.12 -14.68
C ASN A 52 -11.15 -3.90 -16.18
N ALA A 53 -10.03 -3.78 -16.92
CA ALA A 53 -10.04 -3.66 -18.37
C ALA A 53 -8.88 -4.43 -19.02
N SER A 54 -9.19 -5.24 -20.03
CA SER A 54 -8.22 -6.16 -20.66
C SER A 54 -7.31 -5.51 -21.70
N ASN A 55 -7.72 -4.35 -22.24
CA ASN A 55 -7.04 -3.66 -23.35
C ASN A 55 -6.58 -2.24 -22.96
N VAL A 56 -6.61 -1.92 -21.66
CA VAL A 56 -6.25 -0.61 -21.11
C VAL A 56 -5.24 -0.83 -19.99
N THR A 57 -4.17 -0.05 -20.01
CA THR A 57 -3.22 0.05 -18.91
C THR A 57 -3.46 1.39 -18.22
N VAL A 58 -3.81 1.35 -16.95
CA VAL A 58 -4.08 2.57 -16.16
C VAL A 58 -2.86 2.93 -15.31
N TYR A 59 -2.58 4.22 -15.21
CA TYR A 59 -1.54 4.77 -14.35
C TYR A 59 -2.17 5.55 -13.19
N VAL A 60 -1.63 5.33 -11.99
CA VAL A 60 -2.04 6.02 -10.76
C VAL A 60 -0.83 6.73 -10.18
N GLU A 61 -1.02 7.99 -9.79
CA GLU A 61 -0.05 8.70 -8.98
C GLU A 61 -0.26 8.35 -7.51
N VAL A 62 0.80 7.85 -6.88
CA VAL A 62 0.85 7.47 -5.48
C VAL A 62 1.74 8.46 -4.74
N ILE A 63 1.17 9.16 -3.76
CA ILE A 63 1.90 10.10 -2.93
C ILE A 63 1.95 9.57 -1.49
N HIS A 64 3.16 9.31 -1.00
CA HIS A 64 3.40 8.92 0.39
C HIS A 64 4.28 9.96 1.09
N ASN A 65 3.74 10.59 2.14
CA ASN A 65 4.43 11.63 2.92
C ASN A 65 5.03 12.77 2.05
N GLY A 66 4.34 13.13 0.97
CA GLY A 66 4.75 14.20 0.04
C GLY A 66 5.68 13.76 -1.09
N VAL A 67 6.11 12.49 -1.12
CA VAL A 67 6.88 11.92 -2.23
C VAL A 67 5.92 11.19 -3.16
N GLY A 68 5.87 11.61 -4.42
CA GLY A 68 5.00 11.04 -5.46
C GLY A 68 5.74 10.14 -6.43
N SER A 69 5.10 9.05 -6.88
CA SER A 69 5.49 8.29 -8.07
C SER A 69 4.27 7.93 -8.91
N VAL A 70 4.46 7.74 -10.22
CA VAL A 70 3.40 7.31 -11.13
C VAL A 70 3.66 5.85 -11.47
N GLU A 71 2.70 4.99 -11.13
CA GLU A 71 2.83 3.55 -11.26
C GLU A 71 1.74 2.98 -12.18
N PRO A 72 2.05 2.00 -13.03
CA PRO A 72 1.05 1.25 -13.78
C PRO A 72 0.29 0.28 -12.87
N LEU A 73 -0.95 0.00 -13.21
CA LEU A 73 -1.76 -1.03 -12.55
C LEU A 73 -1.62 -2.40 -13.25
N PRO A 74 -1.83 -3.53 -12.52
CA PRO A 74 -2.13 -3.62 -11.09
C PRO A 74 -0.93 -3.33 -10.21
N LEU A 75 -1.18 -2.78 -9.01
CA LEU A 75 -0.16 -2.33 -8.07
C LEU A 75 -0.45 -2.83 -6.65
N VAL A 76 0.56 -3.35 -5.97
CA VAL A 76 0.48 -3.72 -4.55
C VAL A 76 1.59 -3.01 -3.77
N LEU A 77 1.20 -2.25 -2.75
CA LEU A 77 2.12 -1.48 -1.92
C LEU A 77 1.98 -1.85 -0.44
N PRO A 78 3.09 -2.07 0.29
CA PRO A 78 3.03 -2.27 1.73
C PRO A 78 2.55 -0.99 2.41
N LEU A 79 1.56 -1.13 3.29
CA LEU A 79 0.97 -0.02 4.02
C LEU A 79 1.92 0.40 5.14
N SER A 80 2.58 1.54 4.96
CA SER A 80 3.45 2.14 5.96
C SER A 80 2.81 3.38 6.58
N GLN A 81 3.32 3.81 7.73
CA GLN A 81 2.76 4.93 8.49
C GLN A 81 2.78 6.24 7.70
N GLY A 82 1.79 7.10 7.95
CA GLY A 82 1.73 8.45 7.40
C GLY A 82 0.60 8.66 6.40
N ASN A 83 0.71 9.74 5.63
CA ASN A 83 -0.32 10.15 4.69
C ASN A 83 -0.08 9.50 3.33
N TRP A 84 -1.10 8.80 2.86
CA TRP A 84 -1.17 8.24 1.51
C TRP A 84 -2.21 9.00 0.71
N THR A 85 -1.90 9.30 -0.55
CA THR A 85 -2.86 9.83 -1.51
C THR A 85 -2.71 9.08 -2.83
N LEU A 86 -3.83 8.60 -3.38
CA LEU A 86 -3.92 7.96 -4.68
C LEU A 86 -4.69 8.89 -5.62
N ILE A 87 -4.16 9.13 -6.82
CA ILE A 87 -4.73 10.04 -7.81
C ILE A 87 -4.78 9.33 -9.16
N PRO A 88 -5.95 9.24 -9.82
CA PRO A 88 -6.03 8.79 -11.21
C PRO A 88 -5.18 9.71 -12.11
N TYR A 89 -4.23 9.15 -12.87
CA TYR A 89 -3.29 9.95 -13.66
C TYR A 89 -3.59 9.89 -15.16
N SER A 90 -3.47 8.72 -15.77
CA SER A 90 -3.70 8.52 -17.21
C SER A 90 -4.08 7.09 -17.53
N GLU A 91 -4.60 6.86 -18.73
CA GLU A 91 -4.81 5.51 -19.26
C GLU A 91 -4.22 5.41 -20.67
N THR A 92 -3.65 4.25 -21.00
CA THR A 92 -3.15 3.91 -22.32
C THR A 92 -3.96 2.75 -22.87
N TYR A 93 -4.43 2.85 -24.10
CA TYR A 93 -5.18 1.78 -24.76
C TYR A 93 -4.71 1.57 -26.19
N ALA A 94 -4.83 0.32 -26.66
CA ALA A 94 -4.53 -0.06 -28.03
C ALA A 94 -5.74 0.17 -28.93
N GLU A 95 -5.59 0.93 -30.02
CA GLU A 95 -6.61 1.14 -31.04
C GLU A 95 -6.12 0.61 -32.39
N VAL A 96 -6.99 -0.13 -33.08
CA VAL A 96 -6.70 -0.63 -34.43
C VAL A 96 -7.16 0.42 -35.44
N VAL A 97 -6.20 1.00 -36.15
CA VAL A 97 -6.44 2.01 -37.18
C VAL A 97 -6.15 1.40 -38.55
N SER A 98 -7.06 1.59 -39.51
CA SER A 98 -6.85 1.14 -40.88
C SER A 98 -6.01 2.15 -41.66
N LYS A 99 -4.90 1.70 -42.22
CA LYS A 99 -3.99 2.49 -43.04
C LYS A 99 -3.98 1.96 -44.47
N VAL A 100 -4.12 2.86 -45.44
CA VAL A 100 -3.94 2.53 -46.85
C VAL A 100 -2.44 2.54 -47.15
N VAL A 101 -1.92 1.43 -47.65
CA VAL A 101 -0.52 1.30 -48.09
C VAL A 101 -0.48 0.96 -49.57
N ASN A 102 0.48 1.56 -50.27
CA ASN A 102 0.75 1.24 -51.67
C ASN A 102 1.67 0.01 -51.71
N GLN A 103 1.20 -1.07 -52.34
CA GLN A 103 1.97 -2.28 -52.56
C GLN A 103 2.18 -2.44 -54.07
N THR A 104 3.44 -2.59 -54.48
CA THR A 104 3.76 -2.88 -55.88
C THR A 104 3.71 -4.38 -56.07
N GLU A 105 2.81 -4.85 -56.93
CA GLU A 105 2.72 -6.25 -57.34
C GLU A 105 3.44 -6.43 -58.68
N GLN A 106 4.31 -7.44 -58.76
CA GLN A 106 4.91 -7.84 -60.03
C GLN A 106 3.97 -8.78 -60.77
N LEU A 107 3.45 -8.32 -61.91
CA LEU A 107 2.67 -9.15 -62.82
C LEU A 107 3.50 -9.47 -64.07
N LYS A 108 3.10 -10.51 -64.81
CA LYS A 108 3.76 -10.92 -66.07
C LYS A 108 3.80 -9.81 -67.13
N CYS A 109 2.95 -8.79 -67.00
CA CYS A 109 2.81 -7.68 -67.94
C CYS A 109 3.51 -6.38 -67.47
N GLY A 110 4.15 -6.38 -66.30
CA GLY A 110 4.77 -5.20 -65.69
C GLY A 110 4.36 -5.01 -64.23
N ASN A 111 4.97 -4.01 -63.58
CA ASN A 111 4.70 -3.69 -62.18
C ASN A 111 3.47 -2.79 -62.07
N VAL A 112 2.52 -3.16 -61.22
CA VAL A 112 1.32 -2.35 -60.94
C VAL A 112 1.32 -2.00 -59.46
N THR A 113 1.08 -0.73 -59.14
CA THR A 113 0.91 -0.27 -57.76
C THR A 113 -0.56 -0.40 -57.39
N VAL A 114 -0.85 -1.25 -56.40
CA VAL A 114 -2.20 -1.43 -55.84
C VAL A 114 -2.28 -0.84 -54.43
N GLN A 115 -3.45 -0.31 -54.08
CA GLN A 115 -3.74 0.17 -52.73
C GLN A 115 -4.31 -0.97 -51.91
N LYS A 116 -3.67 -1.27 -50.78
CA LYS A 116 -4.12 -2.27 -49.82
C LYS A 116 -4.43 -1.60 -48.49
N VAL A 117 -5.56 -1.94 -47.89
CA VAL A 117 -5.91 -1.51 -46.54
C VAL A 117 -5.31 -2.52 -45.56
N VAL A 118 -4.47 -2.03 -44.64
CA VAL A 118 -3.83 -2.84 -43.59
C VAL A 118 -4.23 -2.27 -42.24
N ASN A 119 -4.56 -3.16 -41.30
CA ASN A 119 -4.84 -2.78 -39.92
C ASN A 119 -3.53 -2.64 -39.15
N GLN A 120 -3.35 -1.50 -38.49
CA GLN A 120 -2.21 -1.22 -37.63
C GLN A 120 -2.70 -0.91 -36.22
N THR A 121 -2.14 -1.59 -35.22
CA THR A 121 -2.38 -1.26 -33.82
C THR A 121 -1.53 -0.05 -33.42
N VAL A 122 -2.17 0.97 -32.86
CA VAL A 122 -1.53 2.18 -32.34
C VAL A 122 -1.91 2.35 -30.88
N GLU A 123 -0.93 2.62 -30.03
CA GLU A 123 -1.18 2.97 -28.63
C GLU A 123 -1.58 4.44 -28.52
N LYS A 124 -2.70 4.71 -27.84
CA LYS A 124 -3.13 6.06 -27.50
C LYS A 124 -3.04 6.26 -25.99
N VAL A 125 -2.50 7.40 -25.60
CA VAL A 125 -2.45 7.86 -24.21
C VAL A 125 -3.57 8.89 -24.01
N SER A 126 -4.44 8.65 -23.04
CA SER A 126 -5.46 9.58 -22.59
C SER A 126 -5.06 10.17 -21.24
N GLY A 127 -5.05 11.49 -21.12
CA GLY A 127 -4.84 12.19 -19.84
C GLY A 127 -6.04 12.14 -18.90
N LYS A 128 -7.06 11.33 -19.21
CA LYS A 128 -8.22 11.06 -18.36
C LYS A 128 -8.41 9.56 -18.25
N VAL A 129 -8.58 9.09 -17.02
CA VAL A 129 -8.94 7.70 -16.73
C VAL A 129 -10.46 7.55 -16.81
N ASN A 130 -10.94 6.68 -17.69
CA ASN A 130 -12.36 6.37 -17.88
C ASN A 130 -12.72 4.99 -17.30
N VAL A 131 -11.75 4.10 -17.17
CA VAL A 131 -11.94 2.78 -16.57
C VAL A 131 -12.02 2.90 -15.04
N PRO A 132 -12.94 2.18 -14.35
CA PRO A 132 -12.97 2.19 -12.89
C PRO A 132 -11.70 1.55 -12.31
N ILE A 133 -11.03 2.29 -11.43
CA ILE A 133 -9.92 1.81 -10.61
C ILE A 133 -10.48 1.40 -9.24
N TYR A 134 -10.13 0.20 -8.79
CA TYR A 134 -10.48 -0.34 -7.48
C TYR A 134 -9.28 -0.28 -6.56
N VAL A 135 -9.47 0.29 -5.37
CA VAL A 135 -8.48 0.35 -4.30
C VAL A 135 -8.98 -0.51 -3.16
N LYS A 136 -8.18 -1.49 -2.77
CA LYS A 136 -8.42 -2.38 -1.64
C LYS A 136 -7.32 -2.18 -0.60
N ILE A 137 -7.70 -1.83 0.61
CA ILE A 137 -6.79 -1.64 1.73
C ILE A 137 -7.07 -2.74 2.73
N ASP A 138 -6.07 -3.57 2.98
CA ASP A 138 -6.14 -4.69 3.91
C ASP A 138 -5.20 -4.43 5.09
N ILE A 139 -5.77 -4.24 6.27
CA ILE A 139 -5.02 -4.15 7.53
C ILE A 139 -5.13 -5.52 8.20
N TYR A 140 -4.02 -6.25 8.29
CA TYR A 140 -3.99 -7.59 8.89
C TYR A 140 -3.58 -7.57 10.37
N ARG A 141 -2.95 -6.48 10.85
CA ARG A 141 -2.55 -6.36 12.26
C ARG A 141 -2.52 -4.91 12.70
N MET A 142 -3.02 -4.64 13.90
CA MET A 142 -2.82 -3.39 14.62
C MET A 142 -2.20 -3.65 15.99
N ARG A 143 -1.11 -2.96 16.30
CA ARG A 143 -0.47 -3.01 17.62
C ARG A 143 -1.14 -2.00 18.57
N LEU A 144 -1.14 -2.27 19.87
CA LEU A 144 -1.59 -1.27 20.85
C LEU A 144 -0.55 -0.18 21.11
N VAL A 145 0.73 -0.50 20.85
CA VAL A 145 1.86 0.40 21.03
C VAL A 145 2.72 0.45 19.77
N VAL A 146 3.27 1.63 19.51
CA VAL A 146 4.11 1.90 18.32
C VAL A 146 5.37 1.03 18.35
N ASN A 147 6.07 1.03 19.49
CA ASN A 147 7.32 0.30 19.69
C ASN A 147 7.18 -0.73 20.81
N PRO A 148 6.66 -1.93 20.52
CA PRO A 148 6.47 -2.97 21.53
C PRO A 148 7.80 -3.37 22.18
N GLU A 149 8.90 -3.38 21.45
CA GLU A 149 10.23 -3.72 21.97
C GLU A 149 10.70 -2.75 23.05
N LEU A 150 10.52 -1.45 22.84
CA LEU A 150 10.88 -0.42 23.83
C LEU A 150 9.98 -0.52 25.07
N VAL A 151 8.66 -0.65 24.87
CA VAL A 151 7.70 -0.79 25.97
C VAL A 151 7.98 -2.05 26.80
N GLY A 152 8.27 -3.16 26.12
CA GLY A 152 8.67 -4.41 26.76
C GLY A 152 9.97 -4.26 27.53
N GLY A 153 10.99 -3.59 26.95
CA GLY A 153 12.26 -3.31 27.62
C GLY A 153 12.10 -2.48 28.89
N VAL A 154 11.27 -1.43 28.86
CA VAL A 154 10.92 -0.64 30.05
C VAL A 154 10.19 -1.50 31.07
N GLY A 155 9.30 -2.38 30.64
CA GLY A 155 8.60 -3.34 31.50
C GLY A 155 9.54 -4.29 32.23
N VAL A 156 10.51 -4.89 31.52
CA VAL A 156 11.56 -5.74 32.14
C VAL A 156 12.39 -4.93 33.14
N GLY A 157 12.81 -3.72 32.77
CA GLY A 157 13.56 -2.84 33.67
C GLY A 157 12.80 -2.53 34.96
N ALA A 158 11.50 -2.25 34.86
CA ALA A 158 10.64 -2.04 36.01
C ALA A 158 10.53 -3.29 36.90
N LEU A 159 10.41 -4.50 36.32
CA LEU A 159 10.42 -5.74 37.11
C LEU A 159 11.71 -5.90 37.92
N ILE A 160 12.87 -5.64 37.31
CA ILE A 160 14.18 -5.76 37.97
C ILE A 160 14.28 -4.76 39.13
N VAL A 161 14.01 -3.48 38.87
CA VAL A 161 14.08 -2.42 39.89
C VAL A 161 13.09 -2.67 41.01
N GLY A 162 11.85 -3.04 40.67
CA GLY A 162 10.81 -3.36 41.63
C GLY A 162 11.16 -4.55 42.52
N GLY A 163 11.77 -5.60 41.94
CA GLY A 163 12.27 -6.78 42.66
C GLY A 163 13.39 -6.48 43.65
N ILE A 164 14.36 -5.64 43.25
CA ILE A 164 15.45 -5.19 44.14
C ILE A 164 14.87 -4.41 45.32
N LEU A 165 13.97 -3.46 45.07
CA LEU A 165 13.35 -2.64 46.12
C LEU A 165 12.51 -3.46 47.09
N LEU A 166 11.75 -4.44 46.61
CA LEU A 166 10.99 -5.35 47.45
C LEU A 166 11.88 -6.24 48.32
N SER A 167 13.01 -6.69 47.77
CA SER A 167 13.97 -7.51 48.52
C SER A 167 14.69 -6.68 49.59
N GLY A 168 15.08 -5.44 49.27
CA GLY A 168 15.66 -4.50 50.24
C GLY A 168 14.69 -4.09 51.35
N GLU A 169 13.41 -3.84 51.03
CA GLU A 169 12.36 -3.57 52.04
C GLU A 169 12.14 -4.75 52.99
N LYS A 170 12.34 -6.00 52.54
CA LYS A 170 12.23 -7.20 53.38
C LYS A 170 13.44 -7.36 54.31
N VAL A 171 14.64 -7.03 53.86
CA VAL A 171 15.88 -7.12 54.66
C VAL A 171 15.92 -6.05 55.77
N LEU A 172 15.40 -4.84 55.53
CA LEU A 172 15.35 -3.76 56.53
C LEU A 172 14.24 -3.92 57.60
N LYS A 173 13.33 -4.87 57.42
CA LYS A 173 12.21 -5.14 58.36
C LYS A 173 12.46 -6.34 59.28
N HIS A 174 13.60 -7.02 59.12
CA HIS A 174 14.11 -8.06 60.03
C HIS A 174 15.38 -7.56 60.70
#